data_AF-A0A836XJM1-F1
#
_entry.id   AF-A0A836XJM1-F1
#
_cell.length_a   1.000
_cell.length_b   1.000
_cell.length_c   1.000
_cell.angle_alpha   90.00
_cell.angle_beta   90.00
_cell.angle_gamma   90.00
#
_symmetry.space_group_name_H-M   'P 1'
#
loop_
_entity.id
_entity.type
_entity.pdbx_description
1 polymer ?
#
loop_
_entity_poly.entity_id
_entity_poly.type
_entity_poly.pdbx_seq_one_letter_code
_entity_poly.pdbx_strand_id
1 'polypeptide(L)' 'MTSIQSPIAAPPVASKILTDEEHQALEILGYEPIVLDELMHFSPWSVAKLSQILVALELKNTIANENGFYQRLV' A
#
# COMPACT_ATOMS: atom_id res chain seq x y z
N MET A 1 -17.16 -43.96 -0.86
CA MET A 1 -16.87 -42.79 -1.71
C MET A 1 -16.80 -41.57 -0.81
N THR A 2 -15.60 -41.14 -0.42
CA THR A 2 -15.47 -39.90 0.35
C THR A 2 -14.19 -39.23 -0.11
N SER A 3 -14.37 -38.21 -0.97
CA SER A 3 -13.27 -37.41 -1.52
C SER A 3 -12.80 -36.44 -0.44
N ILE A 4 -11.58 -36.61 0.04
CA ILE A 4 -10.87 -35.65 0.89
C ILE A 4 -10.38 -34.53 -0.02
N GLN A 5 -11.10 -33.42 -0.04
CA GLN A 5 -10.62 -32.19 -0.67
C GLN A 5 -9.68 -31.49 0.30
N SER A 6 -8.38 -31.54 0.01
CA SER A 6 -7.35 -30.74 0.68
C SER A 6 -7.77 -29.27 0.70
N PRO A 7 -7.53 -28.52 1.80
CA PRO A 7 -7.72 -27.08 1.76
C PRO A 7 -6.77 -26.53 0.68
N ILE A 8 -7.36 -25.87 -0.32
CA ILE A 8 -6.62 -25.12 -1.34
C ILE A 8 -5.80 -24.09 -0.56
N ALA A 9 -4.51 -24.35 -0.40
CA ALA A 9 -3.59 -23.35 0.12
C ALA A 9 -3.76 -22.11 -0.77
N ALA A 10 -4.10 -20.99 -0.15
CA ALA A 10 -4.15 -19.71 -0.85
C ALA A 10 -2.86 -19.56 -1.68
N PRO A 11 -2.92 -18.95 -2.87
CA PRO A 11 -1.72 -18.68 -3.65
C PRO A 11 -0.68 -18.04 -2.71
N PRO A 12 0.62 -18.38 -2.85
CA PRO A 12 1.65 -17.73 -2.04
C PRO A 12 1.42 -16.23 -2.21
N VAL A 13 1.09 -15.55 -1.10
CA VAL A 13 0.91 -14.10 -1.06
C VAL A 13 2.15 -13.56 -1.75
N ALA A 14 2.01 -13.11 -3.00
CA ALA A 14 3.15 -12.71 -3.79
C ALA A 14 3.84 -11.63 -2.98
N SER A 15 5.01 -11.94 -2.43
CA SER A 15 5.74 -11.03 -1.57
C SER A 15 5.93 -9.75 -2.39
N LYS A 16 5.16 -8.71 -2.06
CA LYS A 16 5.18 -7.47 -2.83
C LYS A 16 6.57 -6.89 -2.68
N ILE A 17 7.30 -6.82 -3.78
CA ILE A 17 8.61 -6.20 -3.78
C ILE A 17 8.38 -4.69 -3.77
N LEU A 18 8.67 -4.09 -2.62
CA LEU A 18 8.59 -2.66 -2.40
C LEU A 18 9.99 -2.03 -2.51
N THR A 19 10.07 -0.85 -3.08
CA THR A 19 11.30 -0.04 -3.09
C THR A 19 11.53 0.61 -1.72
N ASP A 20 12.73 1.13 -1.46
CA ASP A 20 13.01 1.84 -0.20
C ASP A 20 12.12 3.06 -0.01
N GLU A 21 11.84 3.80 -1.09
CA GLU A 21 10.93 4.96 -1.05
C GLU A 21 9.48 4.55 -0.77
N GLU A 22 9.03 3.41 -1.29
CA GLU A 22 7.70 2.87 -1.00
C GLU A 22 7.58 2.43 0.46
N HIS A 23 8.61 1.81 1.03
CA HIS A 23 8.63 1.49 2.47
C HIS A 23 8.58 2.76 3.31
N GLN A 24 9.41 3.75 2.98
CA GLN A 24 9.44 5.03 3.70
C GLN A 24 8.09 5.75 3.60
N ALA A 25 7.41 5.70 2.45
CA ALA A 25 6.09 6.29 2.30
C ALA A 25 5.06 5.58 3.19
N LEU A 26 5.12 4.25 3.33
CA LEU A 26 4.25 3.49 4.22
C LEU A 26 4.51 3.77 5.70
N GLU A 27 5.75 4.09 6.07
CA GLU A 27 6.10 4.53 7.43
C GLU A 27 5.52 5.91 7.73
N ILE A 28 5.65 6.86 6.79
CA ILE A 28 5.06 8.20 6.91
C ILE A 28 3.53 8.15 6.96
N LEU A 29 2.92 7.30 6.13
CA LEU A 29 1.47 7.15 6.05
C LEU A 29 0.85 6.62 7.35
N GLY A 30 1.58 5.81 8.10
CA GLY A 30 1.05 5.18 9.31
C GLY A 30 -0.14 4.27 9.00
N TYR A 31 -1.04 4.08 9.98
CA TYR A 31 -2.22 3.21 9.84
C TYR A 31 -3.54 3.98 9.78
N GLU A 32 -3.53 5.27 10.14
CA GLU A 32 -4.69 6.14 10.07
C GLU A 32 -4.86 6.69 8.65
N PRO A 33 -6.11 6.91 8.16
CA PRO A 33 -6.35 7.58 6.89
C PRO A 33 -5.77 9.00 6.91
N ILE A 34 -5.03 9.35 5.86
CA ILE A 34 -4.35 10.65 5.76
C ILE A 34 -4.52 11.28 4.37
N VAL A 35 -4.67 12.60 4.32
CA VAL A 35 -4.81 13.36 3.06
C VAL A 35 -3.46 13.66 2.43
N LEU A 36 -3.45 13.90 1.11
CA LEU A 36 -2.20 14.19 0.36
C LEU A 36 -1.43 15.38 0.94
N ASP A 37 -2.12 16.46 1.32
CA ASP A 37 -1.50 17.68 1.83
C ASP A 37 -0.73 17.44 3.14
N GLU A 38 -1.24 16.57 4.01
CA GLU A 38 -0.55 16.18 5.24
C GLU A 38 0.63 15.26 4.95
N LEU A 39 0.46 14.26 4.07
CA LEU A 39 1.58 13.42 3.61
C LEU A 39 2.71 14.25 3.01
N MET A 40 2.38 15.26 2.22
CA MET A 40 3.35 16.20 1.65
C MET A 40 4.13 16.94 2.75
N HIS A 41 3.46 17.34 3.83
CA HIS A 41 4.10 18.04 4.93
C HIS A 41 5.13 17.16 5.67
N PHE A 42 4.83 15.88 5.82
CA PHE A 42 5.72 14.94 6.53
C PHE A 42 6.78 14.28 5.62
N SER A 43 6.60 14.34 4.31
CA SER A 43 7.50 13.69 3.36
C SER A 43 8.58 14.62 2.81
N PRO A 44 9.78 14.08 2.46
CA PRO A 44 10.82 14.86 1.82
C PRO A 44 10.61 15.04 0.30
N TRP A 45 9.52 14.51 -0.27
CA TRP A 45 9.33 14.43 -1.71
C TRP A 45 8.55 15.62 -2.27
N SER A 46 8.79 15.92 -3.56
CA SER A 46 7.88 16.79 -4.31
C SER A 46 6.52 16.10 -4.47
N VAL A 47 5.47 16.89 -4.67
CA VAL A 47 4.10 16.39 -4.91
C VAL A 47 4.07 15.36 -6.04
N ALA A 48 4.75 15.64 -7.15
CA ALA A 48 4.81 14.72 -8.30
C ALA A 48 5.42 13.37 -7.93
N LYS A 49 6.52 13.38 -7.14
CA LYS A 49 7.20 12.15 -6.71
C LYS A 49 6.36 11.38 -5.70
N LEU A 50 5.75 12.06 -4.72
CA LEU A 50 4.86 11.43 -3.75
C LEU A 50 3.64 10.80 -4.44
N SER A 51 2.99 11.51 -5.37
CA SER A 51 1.88 10.97 -6.15
C SER A 51 2.28 9.73 -6.94
N GLN A 52 3.48 9.71 -7.54
CA GLN A 52 3.99 8.52 -8.24
C GLN A 52 4.16 7.32 -7.29
N ILE A 53 4.70 7.55 -6.10
CA ILE A 53 4.87 6.49 -5.08
C ILE A 53 3.51 5.96 -4.62
N LEU A 54 2.56 6.84 -4.32
CA LEU A 54 1.21 6.47 -3.87
C LEU A 54 0.47 5.64 -4.94
N VAL A 55 0.53 6.04 -6.21
CA VAL A 55 -0.05 5.26 -7.32
C VAL A 55 0.62 3.89 -7.43
N ALA A 56 1.95 3.80 -7.32
CA ALA A 56 2.65 2.52 -7.36
C ALA A 56 2.22 1.60 -6.21
N LEU A 57 2.06 2.14 -5.00
CA LEU A 57 1.56 1.41 -3.83
C LEU A 57 0.11 0.95 -4.00
N GLU A 58 -0.76 1.77 -4.58
CA GLU A 58 -2.16 1.46 -4.87
C GLU A 58 -2.27 0.33 -5.90
N LEU A 59 -1.50 0.39 -7.00
CA LEU A 59 -1.44 -0.68 -8.00
C LEU A 59 -0.92 -2.00 -7.41
N LYS A 60 -0.05 -1.91 -6.39
CA LYS A 60 0.41 -3.06 -5.63
C LYS A 60 -0.62 -3.50 -4.59
N ASN A 61 -1.79 -2.88 -4.47
CA ASN A 61 -2.80 -3.16 -3.43
C ASN A 61 -2.25 -3.02 -2.01
N THR A 62 -1.27 -2.15 -1.78
CA THR A 62 -0.64 -1.94 -0.46
C THR A 62 -1.27 -0.77 0.29
N ILE A 63 -1.85 0.16 -0.45
CA ILE A 63 -2.70 1.23 0.07
C ILE A 63 -4.00 1.29 -0.73
N ALA A 64 -5.01 1.92 -0.15
CA ALA A 64 -6.21 2.38 -0.85
C ALA A 64 -6.28 3.91 -0.78
N ASN A 65 -6.94 4.49 -1.77
CA ASN A 65 -7.31 5.90 -1.78
C ASN A 65 -8.83 6.00 -1.83
N GLU A 66 -9.44 6.42 -0.72
CA GLU A 66 -10.88 6.65 -0.63
C GLU A 66 -11.16 8.15 -0.59
N ASN A 67 -11.57 8.71 -1.73
CA ASN A 67 -11.91 10.13 -1.86
C ASN A 67 -10.80 11.10 -1.40
N GLY A 68 -9.53 10.75 -1.61
CA GLY A 68 -8.38 11.57 -1.22
C GLY A 68 -7.79 11.23 0.16
N PHE A 69 -8.38 10.26 0.87
CA PHE A 69 -7.80 9.69 2.09
C PHE A 69 -7.04 8.42 1.75
N TYR A 70 -5.73 8.46 1.94
CA TYR A 70 -4.86 7.31 1.72
C TYR A 70 -4.73 6.49 3.00
N GLN A 71 -4.87 5.17 2.89
CA GLN A 71 -4.75 4.24 4.02
C GLN A 71 -4.02 2.96 3.62
N ARG A 72 -3.21 2.39 4.53
CA ARG A 72 -2.58 1.08 4.32
C ARG A 72 -3.62 -0.03 4.33
N LEU A 73 -3.48 -0.95 3.39
CA LEU A 73 -4.20 -2.22 3.38
C LEU A 73 -3.31 -3.26 4.10
N VAL A 74 -3.78 -3.77 5.24
CA VAL A 74 -3.08 -4.75 6.08
C VAL A 74 -2.96 -6.12 5.43
#